data_AF-Q9NI40-F1
#
_entry.id   AF-Q9NI40-F1
#
_cell.length_a   1.000
_cell.length_b   1.000
_cell.length_c   1.000
_cell.angle_alpha   90.00
_cell.angle_beta   90.00
_cell.angle_gamma   90.00
#
_symmetry.space_group_name_H-M   'P 1'
#
loop_
_entity.id
_entity.type
_entity.pdbx_description
1 polymer ?
#
loop_
_entity_poly.entity_id
_entity_poly.type
_entity_poly.pdbx_seq_one_letter_code
_entity_poly.pdbx_strand_id
1 'polypeptide(L)'
;ALKAVEQHGLCVGIRTSGGVALAVQKNIHDILEIDSAPCFYQIEDSIVIAVAGLQPDGMVLVSKAREVAESYRENYSRIVPTGVLANSISGYMQLYTHYGEV
;
A
#
# COMPACT_ATOMS: atom_id res chain seq x y z
N ALA A 1 10.83 -4.55 12.67
CA ALA A 1 10.21 -4.21 11.37
C ALA A 1 10.49 -5.28 10.31
N LEU A 2 11.69 -5.35 9.70
CA LEU A 2 11.97 -6.27 8.57
C LEU A 2 11.64 -7.75 8.82
N LYS A 3 12.06 -8.31 9.97
CA LYS A 3 11.75 -9.69 10.36
C LYS A 3 10.25 -10.00 10.47
N ALA A 4 9.43 -8.99 10.78
CA ALA A 4 7.98 -9.18 10.83
C ALA A 4 7.39 -9.32 9.43
N VAL A 5 7.91 -8.59 8.44
CA VAL A 5 7.46 -8.71 7.04
C VAL A 5 7.81 -10.08 6.47
N GLU A 6 8.99 -10.61 6.80
CA GLU A 6 9.44 -11.95 6.37
C GLU A 6 8.56 -13.09 6.89
N GLN A 7 7.84 -12.88 8.00
CA GLN A 7 6.94 -13.87 8.58
C GLN A 7 5.53 -13.86 7.94
N HIS A 8 5.22 -12.88 7.10
CA HIS A 8 3.91 -12.76 6.46
C HIS A 8 3.90 -13.32 5.04
N GLY A 9 2.70 -13.40 4.45
CA GLY A 9 2.49 -13.86 3.08
C GLY A 9 3.30 -13.06 2.05
N LEU A 10 3.74 -13.74 1.01
CA LEU A 10 4.52 -13.18 -0.09
C LEU A 10 3.67 -12.23 -0.95
N CYS A 11 4.22 -11.09 -1.35
CA CYS A 11 3.59 -10.14 -2.28
C CYS A 11 4.52 -9.89 -3.47
N VAL A 12 4.01 -10.04 -4.69
CA VAL A 12 4.76 -9.90 -5.95
C VAL A 12 4.01 -8.97 -6.90
N GLY A 13 4.76 -8.08 -7.56
CA GLY A 13 4.24 -7.25 -8.64
C GLY A 13 5.06 -7.41 -9.91
N ILE A 14 4.39 -7.57 -11.05
CA ILE A 14 5.00 -7.69 -12.38
C ILE A 14 4.52 -6.53 -13.23
N ARG A 15 5.45 -5.73 -13.75
CA ARG A 15 5.17 -4.66 -14.72
C ARG A 15 5.47 -5.18 -16.13
N THR A 16 4.51 -5.00 -17.02
CA THR A 16 4.62 -5.28 -18.45
C THR A 16 4.39 -4.00 -19.26
N SER A 17 4.53 -4.07 -20.59
CA SER A 17 4.19 -2.95 -21.47
C SER A 17 2.69 -2.62 -21.47
N GLY A 18 1.83 -3.59 -21.15
CA GLY A 18 0.37 -3.43 -21.16
C GLY A 18 -0.24 -3.09 -19.80
N GLY A 19 0.54 -3.09 -18.71
CA GLY A 19 0.03 -2.82 -17.38
C GLY A 19 0.81 -3.53 -16.27
N VAL A 20 0.18 -3.63 -15.10
CA VAL A 20 0.78 -4.21 -13.89
C VAL A 20 -0.13 -5.30 -13.34
N ALA A 21 0.46 -6.42 -12.94
CA ALA A 21 -0.20 -7.49 -12.20
C ALA A 21 0.37 -7.54 -10.78
N LEU A 22 -0.50 -7.66 -9.77
CA LEU A 22 -0.12 -7.84 -8.37
C LEU A 22 -0.70 -9.16 -7.86
N ALA A 23 0.09 -9.90 -7.09
CA ALA A 23 -0.30 -11.15 -6.47
C ALA A 23 0.15 -11.17 -5.01
N VAL A 24 -0.76 -11.54 -4.11
CA VAL A 24 -0.47 -11.68 -2.68
C VAL A 24 -0.89 -13.07 -2.23
N GLN A 25 0.02 -13.76 -1.55
CA GLN A 25 -0.28 -15.01 -0.87
C GLN A 25 -1.01 -14.71 0.43
N LYS A 26 -2.26 -15.16 0.51
CA LYS A 26 -3.05 -15.14 1.74
C LYS A 26 -3.07 -16.55 2.34
N ASN A 27 -2.58 -16.70 3.56
CA ASN A 27 -2.65 -17.96 4.30
C ASN A 27 -4.04 -18.05 4.93
N ILE A 28 -4.96 -18.75 4.27
CA ILE A 28 -6.35 -18.94 4.71
C ILE A 28 -6.39 -20.24 5.50
N HIS A 29 -6.71 -20.17 6.79
CA HIS A 29 -6.82 -21.37 7.63
C HIS A 29 -8.26 -21.88 7.67
N ASP A 30 -9.23 -20.95 7.65
CA ASP A 30 -10.66 -21.28 7.63
C ASP A 30 -11.40 -20.62 6.45
N ILE A 31 -12.47 -21.28 5.98
CA ILE A 31 -13.32 -20.77 4.90
C ILE A 31 -13.98 -19.41 5.21
N LEU A 32 -14.12 -19.06 6.49
CA LEU A 32 -14.66 -17.77 6.94
C LEU A 32 -13.65 -16.62 6.77
N GLU A 33 -12.36 -16.93 6.62
CA GLU A 33 -11.28 -15.95 6.48
C GLU A 33 -11.03 -15.53 5.03
N ILE A 34 -11.65 -16.21 4.06
CA ILE A 34 -11.44 -15.97 2.62
C ILE A 34 -11.64 -14.48 2.29
N ASP A 35 -12.69 -13.88 2.86
CA ASP A 35 -13.04 -12.46 2.64
C ASP A 35 -12.61 -11.54 3.79
N SER A 36 -12.13 -12.12 4.90
CA SER A 36 -11.62 -11.37 6.04
C SER A 36 -10.28 -10.73 5.68
N ALA A 37 -10.17 -9.40 5.76
CA ALA A 37 -8.93 -8.66 5.51
C ALA A 37 -8.43 -8.65 4.03
N PRO A 38 -8.74 -7.59 3.26
CA PRO A 38 -8.22 -7.44 1.90
C PRO A 38 -6.73 -7.08 1.90
N CYS A 39 -5.92 -7.67 1.01
CA CYS A 39 -4.51 -7.32 0.85
C CYS A 39 -4.28 -6.21 -0.20
N PHE A 40 -5.30 -5.92 -1.00
CA PHE A 40 -5.28 -4.92 -2.06
C PHE A 40 -6.20 -3.76 -1.69
N TYR A 41 -5.71 -2.55 -1.87
CA TYR A 41 -6.44 -1.33 -1.57
C TYR A 41 -6.37 -0.37 -2.76
N GLN A 42 -7.53 -0.07 -3.32
CA GLN A 42 -7.65 0.96 -4.35
C GLN A 42 -7.44 2.34 -3.71
N ILE A 43 -6.55 3.12 -4.33
CA ILE A 43 -6.26 4.51 -3.93
C ILE A 43 -6.95 5.47 -4.89
N GLU A 44 -6.82 5.21 -6.19
CA GLU A 44 -7.41 5.96 -7.31
C GLU A 44 -7.78 4.96 -8.42
N ASP A 45 -8.50 5.42 -9.45
CA ASP A 45 -8.94 4.56 -10.57
C ASP A 45 -7.80 3.80 -11.27
N SER A 46 -6.58 4.34 -11.25
CA SER A 46 -5.40 3.73 -11.88
C SER A 46 -4.31 3.30 -10.89
N ILE A 47 -4.59 3.37 -9.58
CA ILE A 47 -3.58 3.11 -8.53
C ILE A 47 -4.14 2.17 -7.46
N VAL A 48 -3.40 1.08 -7.24
CA VAL A 48 -3.67 0.08 -6.20
C VAL A 48 -2.41 -0.13 -5.36
N ILE A 49 -2.59 -0.25 -4.05
CA ILE A 49 -1.54 -0.63 -3.11
C ILE A 49 -1.80 -2.06 -2.64
N ALA A 50 -0.77 -2.91 -2.71
CA ALA A 50 -0.75 -4.20 -2.07
C ALA A 50 0.07 -4.10 -0.77
N VAL A 51 -0.48 -4.62 0.33
CA VAL A 51 0.17 -4.62 1.64
C VAL A 51 0.62 -6.03 2.00
N ALA A 52 1.89 -6.16 2.40
CA ALA A 52 2.43 -7.36 3.03
C ALA A 52 3.03 -6.99 4.40
N GLY A 53 2.88 -7.88 5.39
CA GLY A 53 3.27 -7.62 6.77
C GLY A 53 2.07 -7.34 7.67
N LEU A 54 2.28 -6.53 8.72
CA LEU A 54 1.25 -6.18 9.69
C LEU A 54 0.20 -5.26 9.05
N GLN A 55 -1.02 -5.78 8.88
CA GLN A 55 -2.08 -5.10 8.14
C GLN A 55 -2.53 -3.76 8.74
N PRO A 56 -2.65 -3.59 10.08
CA PRO A 56 -2.91 -2.28 10.67
C PRO A 56 -1.92 -1.18 10.24
N ASP A 57 -0.62 -1.49 10.19
CA ASP A 57 0.40 -0.53 9.77
C ASP A 57 0.24 -0.16 8.30
N GLY A 58 -0.01 -1.15 7.45
CA GLY A 58 -0.31 -0.91 6.04
C GLY A 58 -1.55 -0.06 5.83
N MET A 59 -2.54 -0.14 6.73
CA MET A 59 -3.76 0.66 6.63
C MET A 59 -3.54 2.14 6.89
N VAL A 60 -2.62 2.48 7.80
CA VAL A 60 -2.18 3.86 8.00
C VAL A 60 -1.54 4.41 6.72
N LEU A 61 -0.68 3.63 6.07
CA LEU A 61 -0.03 4.04 4.82
C LEU A 61 -1.03 4.19 3.67
N VAL A 62 -2.01 3.29 3.56
CA VAL A 62 -3.10 3.38 2.56
C VAL A 62 -3.96 4.62 2.79
N SER A 63 -4.31 4.92 4.04
CA SER A 63 -5.05 6.14 4.38
C SER A 63 -4.27 7.39 3.99
N LYS A 64 -2.96 7.42 4.30
CA LYS A 64 -2.11 8.54 3.93
C LYS A 64 -1.95 8.68 2.41
N ALA A 65 -1.85 7.56 1.69
CA ALA A 65 -1.79 7.55 0.24
C ALA A 65 -3.04 8.17 -0.40
N ARG A 66 -4.23 7.88 0.14
CA ARG A 66 -5.50 8.48 -0.32
C ARG A 66 -5.52 9.99 -0.09
N GLU A 67 -5.16 10.44 1.10
CA GLU A 67 -5.09 11.87 1.41
C GLU A 67 -4.14 12.64 0.46
N VAL A 68 -2.97 12.07 0.18
CA VAL A 68 -2.01 12.65 -0.76
C VAL A 68 -2.56 12.67 -2.19
N ALA A 69 -3.21 11.60 -2.63
CA ALA A 69 -3.81 11.51 -3.96
C ALA A 69 -4.97 12.51 -4.14
N GLU A 70 -5.86 12.59 -3.17
CA GLU A 70 -6.99 13.53 -3.15
C GLU A 70 -6.49 14.97 -3.18
N SER A 71 -5.56 15.33 -2.30
CA SER A 71 -4.97 16.67 -2.27
C SER A 71 -4.27 17.03 -3.59
N TYR A 72 -3.59 16.06 -4.22
CA TYR A 72 -2.98 16.29 -5.53
C TYR A 72 -4.03 16.53 -6.62
N ARG A 73 -5.12 15.76 -6.59
CA ARG A 73 -6.21 15.89 -7.55
C ARG A 73 -6.95 17.21 -7.38
N GLU A 74 -7.15 17.69 -6.16
CA GLU A 74 -7.75 19.00 -5.88
C GLU A 74 -6.86 20.15 -6.40
N ASN A 75 -5.55 20.08 -6.15
CA ASN A 75 -4.62 21.14 -6.52
C ASN A 75 -4.31 21.18 -8.03
N TYR A 76 -4.27 20.03 -8.70
CA TYR A 76 -3.79 19.93 -10.09
C TYR A 76 -4.80 19.34 -11.06
N SER A 77 -6.00 18.98 -10.60
CA SER A 77 -7.08 18.39 -11.42
C SER A 77 -6.62 17.18 -12.26
N ARG A 78 -5.65 16.42 -11.74
CA ARG A 78 -5.07 15.25 -12.42
C ARG A 78 -4.74 14.14 -11.42
N ILE A 79 -4.69 12.91 -11.91
CA ILE A 79 -4.26 11.76 -11.10
C ILE A 79 -2.78 11.93 -10.73
N VAL A 80 -2.46 11.63 -9.47
CA VAL A 80 -1.09 11.69 -8.97
C VAL A 80 -0.19 10.67 -9.71
N PRO A 81 0.97 11.08 -10.25
CA PRO A 81 1.92 10.13 -10.81
C PRO A 81 2.42 9.16 -9.71
N THR A 82 2.49 7.87 -10.01
CA THR A 82 2.84 6.83 -9.03
C THR A 82 4.20 7.06 -8.37
N GLY A 83 5.19 7.58 -9.09
CA GLY A 83 6.50 7.93 -8.53
C GLY A 83 6.43 9.08 -7.51
N VAL A 84 5.54 10.05 -7.72
CA VAL A 84 5.33 11.15 -6.76
C VAL A 84 4.65 10.62 -5.51
N LEU A 85 3.59 9.83 -5.67
CA LEU A 85 2.88 9.20 -4.56
C LEU A 85 3.81 8.30 -3.73
N ALA A 86 4.63 7.47 -4.40
CA ALA A 86 5.61 6.61 -3.73
C ALA A 86 6.62 7.42 -2.90
N ASN A 87 7.15 8.51 -3.46
CA ASN A 87 8.08 9.39 -2.74
C ASN A 87 7.44 10.08 -1.51
N SER A 88 6.18 10.52 -1.64
CA SER A 88 5.45 11.11 -0.52
C SER A 88 5.22 10.12 0.62
N ILE A 89 4.81 8.89 0.29
CA ILE A 89 4.59 7.83 1.29
C ILE A 89 5.92 7.40 1.92
N SER A 90 7.00 7.27 1.13
CA SER A 90 8.31 6.92 1.68
C SER A 90 8.85 8.01 2.61
N GLY A 91 8.61 9.29 2.30
CA GLY A 91 8.93 10.40 3.19
C GLY A 91 8.17 10.31 4.51
N TYR A 92 6.88 9.97 4.45
CA TYR A 92 6.08 9.73 5.66
C TYR A 92 6.61 8.54 6.48
N MET A 93 6.93 7.41 5.84
CA MET A 93 7.55 6.26 6.51
C MET A 93 8.90 6.61 7.15
N GLN A 94 9.71 7.44 6.49
CA GLN A 94 11.01 7.88 7.00
C GLN A 94 10.85 8.66 8.32
N LEU A 95 9.80 9.45 8.48
CA LEU A 95 9.55 10.18 9.73
C LEU A 95 9.42 9.22 10.92
N TYR A 96 8.73 8.09 10.76
CA TYR A 96 8.60 7.05 11.80
C TYR A 96 9.91 6.30 12.12
N THR A 97 10.96 6.48 11.31
CA THR A 97 12.29 5.93 11.58
C THR A 97 13.23 6.93 12.23
N HIS A 98 13.03 8.24 12.01
CA HIS A 98 13.89 9.30 12.54
C HIS A 98 13.33 9.93 13.83
N TYR A 99 12.01 10.06 13.92
CA TYR A 99 11.34 10.54 15.11
C TYR A 99 10.70 9.34 15.81
N GLY A 100 11.31 8.91 16.91
CA GLY A 100 10.61 8.05 17.86
C GLY A 100 9.53 8.90 18.52
N GLU A 101 8.26 8.52 18.34
CA GLU A 101 7.06 9.13 18.92
C GLU A 101 6.39 10.26 18.11
N VAL A 102 5.20 9.93 17.59
CA VAL A 102 3.93 10.54 18.03
C VAL A 102 2.95 9.42 18.31
#